data_AF-A0A7X8X6J9-F1
#
_entry.id   AF-A0A7X8X6J9-F1
#
_cell.length_a   1.000
_cell.length_b   1.000
_cell.length_c   1.000
_cell.angle_alpha   90.00
_cell.angle_beta   90.00
_cell.angle_gamma   90.00
#
_symmetry.space_group_name_H-M   'P 1'
#
loop_
_entity.id
_entity.type
_entity.pdbx_description
1 polymer ?
#
loop_
_entity_poly.entity_id
_entity_poly.type
_entity_poly.pdbx_seq_one_letter_code
_entity_poly.pdbx_strand_id
1 'polypeptide(L)'
;MHNHLNILKAETNNLLDKSKIFLNDRTGLIASLIEKDFSKDDLAFYPQLTFMAALGSEKIDETVRTIGILNLIMYISTEIHNNVPIEPVGEKTFFQEVQVPILAGDLLYSKLFNILCTHNLTAYIGDFIKYIEPFNTAWINYLENKLSDEEFCSKKFGELGRTAMLTGTKAVHLPEHWAGIMGEYGYALANIYGAKQMKLSQKFVDKQLKTLDGVLLNLGSQELKSLFTFKIETTYQQYRENDNYELLKLKAVAAN
;
A
#
# COMPACT_ATOMS: atom_id res chain seq x y z
N MET A 1 5.32 -9.05 21.75
CA MET A 1 4.35 -8.03 21.24
C MET A 1 4.89 -6.59 21.30
N HIS A 2 5.32 -6.06 22.46
CA HIS A 2 5.74 -4.64 22.55
C HIS A 2 6.96 -4.28 21.69
N ASN A 3 7.90 -5.23 21.48
CA ASN A 3 9.11 -4.99 20.70
C ASN A 3 8.81 -4.76 19.20
N HIS A 4 8.09 -5.67 18.55
CA HIS A 4 7.76 -5.56 17.11
C HIS A 4 6.92 -4.32 16.77
N LEU A 5 5.96 -3.96 17.64
CA LEU A 5 5.16 -2.74 17.43
C LEU A 5 6.01 -1.47 17.54
N ASN A 6 6.96 -1.43 18.48
CA ASN A 6 7.87 -0.30 18.63
C ASN A 6 8.83 -0.19 17.44
N ILE A 7 9.36 -1.31 16.95
CA ILE A 7 10.19 -1.37 15.75
C ILE A 7 9.39 -0.84 14.55
N LEU A 8 8.19 -1.35 14.31
CA LEU A 8 7.35 -0.91 13.19
C LEU A 8 7.06 0.59 13.25
N LYS A 9 6.73 1.12 14.43
CA LYS A 9 6.49 2.55 14.64
C LYS A 9 7.74 3.39 14.38
N ALA A 10 8.89 2.96 14.89
CA ALA A 10 10.16 3.65 14.71
C ALA A 10 10.57 3.71 13.23
N GLU A 11 10.49 2.58 12.53
CA GLU A 11 10.81 2.48 11.10
C GLU A 11 9.84 3.28 10.24
N THR A 12 8.54 3.25 10.58
CA THR A 12 7.54 4.09 9.89
C THR A 12 7.88 5.58 10.05
N ASN A 13 8.14 6.04 11.26
CA ASN A 13 8.45 7.45 11.49
C ASN A 13 9.75 7.87 10.78
N ASN A 14 10.79 7.02 10.83
CA ASN A 14 12.04 7.26 10.10
C ASN A 14 11.80 7.39 8.59
N LEU A 15 10.97 6.51 8.03
CA LEU A 15 10.62 6.56 6.61
C LEU A 15 9.79 7.80 6.27
N LEU A 16 8.84 8.21 7.11
CA LEU A 16 8.05 9.43 6.89
C LEU A 16 8.92 10.69 6.90
N ASP A 17 9.97 10.72 7.71
CA ASP A 17 10.94 11.82 7.69
C ASP A 17 11.77 11.82 6.41
N LYS A 18 12.17 10.63 5.93
CA LYS A 18 12.90 10.47 4.66
C LYS A 18 12.03 10.71 3.44
N SER A 19 10.75 10.32 3.45
CA SER A 19 9.84 10.44 2.29
C SER A 19 9.60 11.89 1.92
N LYS A 20 9.60 12.81 2.89
CA LYS A 20 9.61 14.25 2.65
C LYS A 20 10.82 14.69 1.84
N ILE A 21 11.99 14.10 2.06
CA ILE A 21 13.19 14.39 1.27
C ILE A 21 13.04 13.83 -0.16
N PHE A 22 12.45 12.64 -0.32
CA PHE A 22 12.23 12.03 -1.64
C PHE A 22 11.19 12.74 -2.50
N LEU A 23 10.14 13.26 -1.86
CA LEU A 23 9.10 14.08 -2.51
C LEU A 23 9.56 15.52 -2.76
N ASN A 24 10.76 15.91 -2.28
CA ASN A 24 11.41 17.19 -2.58
C ASN A 24 12.39 17.03 -3.74
N ASP A 25 12.06 17.61 -4.89
CA ASP A 25 13.00 17.80 -6.01
C ASP A 25 13.81 19.11 -5.79
N ARG A 26 14.97 19.25 -6.47
CA ARG A 26 15.79 20.48 -6.51
C ARG A 26 15.03 21.73 -6.99
N THR A 27 13.83 21.58 -7.55
CA THR A 27 12.94 22.64 -8.06
C THR A 27 11.72 22.94 -7.18
N GLY A 28 11.49 22.16 -6.12
CA GLY A 28 10.30 22.27 -5.24
C GLY A 28 9.69 20.90 -4.91
N LEU A 29 8.69 20.87 -4.02
CA LEU A 29 7.96 19.63 -3.69
C LEU A 29 7.26 19.10 -4.97
N ILE A 30 7.42 17.82 -5.31
CA ILE A 30 6.44 17.13 -6.19
C ILE A 30 5.03 17.30 -5.60
N ALA A 31 4.92 17.27 -4.26
CA ALA A 31 3.70 17.59 -3.53
C ALA A 31 3.28 19.08 -3.56
N SER A 32 4.05 19.99 -4.18
CA SER A 32 3.63 21.36 -4.50
C SER A 32 3.13 21.47 -5.95
N LEU A 33 3.39 20.43 -6.75
CA LEU A 33 2.86 20.27 -8.11
C LEU A 33 1.55 19.46 -8.12
N ILE A 34 1.20 18.82 -7.01
CA ILE A 34 0.01 18.01 -6.86
C ILE A 34 -0.83 18.64 -5.75
N GLU A 35 -2.05 19.08 -6.08
CA GLU A 35 -3.03 19.59 -5.12
C GLU A 35 -3.66 18.45 -4.29
N LYS A 36 -2.83 17.54 -3.75
CA LYS A 36 -3.28 16.42 -2.91
C LYS A 36 -2.49 16.37 -1.62
N ASP A 37 -3.19 16.62 -0.52
CA ASP A 37 -2.69 16.39 0.82
C ASP A 37 -2.78 14.90 1.17
N PHE A 38 -1.63 14.24 1.20
CA PHE A 38 -1.54 12.87 1.71
C PHE A 38 -1.48 12.89 3.24
N SER A 39 -2.40 12.17 3.89
CA SER A 39 -2.40 11.99 5.32
C SER A 39 -1.21 11.15 5.79
N LYS A 40 -0.93 11.18 7.10
CA LYS A 40 0.12 10.33 7.68
C LYS A 40 -0.15 8.84 7.42
N ASP A 41 -1.41 8.43 7.43
CA ASP A 41 -1.79 7.04 7.18
C ASP A 41 -1.55 6.65 5.72
N ASP A 42 -1.87 7.55 4.78
CA ASP A 42 -1.62 7.34 3.35
C ASP A 42 -0.12 7.10 3.08
N LEU A 43 0.74 7.89 3.73
CA LEU A 43 2.19 7.79 3.58
C LEU A 43 2.81 6.61 4.32
N ALA A 44 2.12 6.06 5.34
CA ALA A 44 2.64 4.99 6.19
C ALA A 44 2.16 3.60 5.78
N PHE A 45 0.98 3.48 5.16
CA PHE A 45 0.28 2.20 5.02
C PHE A 45 1.11 1.15 4.27
N TYR A 46 1.53 1.42 3.04
CA TYR A 46 2.28 0.47 2.22
C TYR A 46 3.69 0.16 2.74
N PRO A 47 4.48 1.16 3.20
CA PRO A 47 5.74 0.87 3.90
C PRO A 47 5.58 -0.05 5.11
N GLN A 48 4.52 0.15 5.90
CA GLN A 48 4.24 -0.71 7.05
C GLN A 48 3.98 -2.16 6.65
N LEU A 49 3.30 -2.40 5.53
CA LEU A 49 3.12 -3.77 5.02
C LEU A 49 4.48 -4.40 4.69
N THR A 50 5.35 -3.69 3.97
CA THR A 50 6.71 -4.16 3.68
C THR A 50 7.48 -4.48 4.97
N PHE A 51 7.41 -3.61 5.97
CA PHE A 51 8.10 -3.80 7.25
C PHE A 51 7.52 -4.97 8.03
N MET A 52 6.20 -5.13 8.03
CA MET A 52 5.54 -6.26 8.69
C MET A 52 5.95 -7.61 8.09
N ALA A 53 6.06 -7.69 6.76
CA ALA A 53 6.59 -8.88 6.10
C ALA A 53 8.04 -9.20 6.51
N ALA A 54 8.83 -8.18 6.85
CA ALA A 54 10.20 -8.33 7.30
C ALA A 54 10.36 -8.60 8.81
N LEU A 55 9.32 -8.45 9.64
CA LEU A 55 9.42 -8.66 11.10
C LEU A 55 9.62 -10.14 11.51
N GLY A 56 9.51 -11.07 10.57
CA GLY A 56 9.97 -12.45 10.76
C GLY A 56 11.50 -12.63 10.73
N SER A 57 12.24 -11.58 10.36
CA SER A 57 13.71 -11.57 10.33
C SER A 57 14.30 -10.90 11.58
N GLU A 58 15.59 -11.11 11.82
CA GLU A 58 16.30 -10.51 12.96
C GLU A 58 16.37 -8.96 12.88
N LYS A 59 16.23 -8.37 11.67
CA LYS A 59 16.38 -6.93 11.48
C LYS A 59 15.74 -6.41 10.18
N ILE A 60 15.14 -5.22 10.27
CA ILE A 60 14.81 -4.39 9.11
C ILE A 60 16.09 -3.67 8.65
N ASP A 61 16.63 -4.08 7.50
CA ASP A 61 17.85 -3.52 6.92
C ASP A 61 17.55 -2.43 5.88
N GLU A 62 18.59 -1.93 5.22
CA GLU A 62 18.42 -0.87 4.21
C GLU A 62 17.67 -1.34 2.95
N THR A 63 17.78 -2.62 2.61
CA THR A 63 17.04 -3.22 1.48
C THR A 63 15.54 -3.14 1.75
N VAL A 64 15.10 -3.61 2.93
CA VAL A 64 13.69 -3.56 3.34
C VAL A 64 13.19 -2.11 3.41
N ARG A 65 13.97 -1.19 3.96
CA ARG A 65 13.63 0.25 3.99
C ARG A 65 13.45 0.84 2.61
N THR A 66 14.38 0.54 1.70
CA THR A 66 14.31 1.00 0.31
C THR A 66 13.07 0.46 -0.39
N ILE A 67 12.75 -0.83 -0.22
CA ILE A 67 11.54 -1.44 -0.77
C ILE A 67 10.27 -0.80 -0.19
N GLY A 68 10.26 -0.46 1.10
CA GLY A 68 9.15 0.28 1.71
C GLY A 68 8.92 1.63 1.02
N ILE A 69 10.01 2.37 0.73
CA ILE A 69 9.96 3.63 -0.01
C ILE A 69 9.45 3.41 -1.44
N LEU A 70 9.90 2.36 -2.13
CA LEU A 70 9.45 2.06 -3.49
C LEU A 70 7.94 1.76 -3.56
N ASN A 71 7.40 1.02 -2.59
CA ASN A 71 5.95 0.78 -2.51
C ASN A 71 5.16 2.06 -2.20
N LEU A 72 5.72 2.99 -1.40
CA LEU A 72 5.15 4.31 -1.21
C LEU A 72 5.15 5.14 -2.50
N ILE A 73 6.26 5.16 -3.24
CA ILE A 73 6.37 5.87 -4.52
C ILE A 73 5.34 5.34 -5.50
N MET A 74 5.17 4.01 -5.56
CA MET A 74 4.17 3.35 -6.39
C MET A 74 2.76 3.83 -6.04
N TYR A 75 2.41 3.83 -4.75
CA TYR A 75 1.11 4.31 -4.27
C TYR A 75 0.88 5.79 -4.60
N ILE A 76 1.85 6.66 -4.32
CA ILE A 76 1.70 8.09 -4.59
C ILE A 76 1.52 8.33 -6.09
N SER A 77 2.31 7.65 -6.93
CA SER A 77 2.19 7.73 -8.39
C SER A 77 0.77 7.37 -8.87
N THR A 78 0.25 6.22 -8.40
CA THR A 78 -1.09 5.76 -8.80
C THR A 78 -2.18 6.69 -8.31
N GLU A 79 -2.03 7.26 -7.10
CA GLU A 79 -2.96 8.25 -6.57
C GLU A 79 -2.94 9.56 -7.37
N ILE A 80 -1.78 10.04 -7.81
CA ILE A 80 -1.72 11.26 -8.62
C ILE A 80 -2.48 11.05 -9.94
N HIS A 81 -2.17 9.98 -10.67
CA HIS A 81 -2.85 9.65 -11.93
C HIS A 81 -4.35 9.44 -11.73
N ASN A 82 -4.77 8.93 -10.58
CA ASN A 82 -6.19 8.72 -10.27
C ASN A 82 -6.99 10.02 -10.06
N ASN A 83 -6.34 11.12 -9.69
CA ASN A 83 -7.03 12.38 -9.44
C ASN A 83 -7.00 13.32 -10.66
N VAL A 84 -6.43 12.88 -11.78
CA VAL A 84 -6.52 13.60 -13.05
C VAL A 84 -7.98 13.60 -13.53
N PRO A 85 -8.60 14.77 -13.78
CA PRO A 85 -9.96 14.84 -14.25
C PRO A 85 -10.07 14.26 -15.67
N ILE A 86 -11.16 13.52 -15.92
CA ILE A 86 -11.45 12.93 -17.24
C ILE A 86 -11.80 14.02 -18.27
N GLU A 87 -12.44 15.11 -17.83
CA GLU A 87 -12.80 16.25 -18.67
C GLU A 87 -12.18 17.54 -18.12
N PRO A 88 -11.22 18.15 -18.82
CA PRO A 88 -10.60 19.40 -18.36
C PRO A 88 -11.54 20.60 -18.52
N VAL A 89 -11.59 21.47 -17.51
CA VAL A 89 -12.44 22.67 -17.52
C VAL A 89 -11.72 23.84 -18.20
N GLY A 90 -11.35 23.70 -19.49
CA GLY A 90 -10.71 24.76 -20.30
C GLY A 90 -9.17 24.67 -20.44
N GLU A 91 -8.58 25.57 -21.24
CA GLU A 91 -7.15 25.49 -21.62
C GLU A 91 -6.17 25.85 -20.49
N LYS A 92 -6.48 26.86 -19.66
CA LYS A 92 -5.59 27.29 -18.56
C LYS A 92 -5.54 26.28 -17.40
N THR A 93 -6.64 25.59 -17.16
CA THR A 93 -6.79 24.54 -16.13
C THR A 93 -6.19 23.23 -16.60
N PHE A 94 -6.19 22.93 -17.91
CA PHE A 94 -5.59 21.71 -18.47
C PHE A 94 -4.11 21.51 -18.08
N PHE A 95 -3.28 22.56 -18.15
CA PHE A 95 -1.87 22.43 -17.77
C PHE A 95 -1.71 22.01 -16.30
N GLN A 96 -2.45 22.66 -15.40
CA GLN A 96 -2.32 22.45 -13.95
C GLN A 96 -3.03 21.20 -13.45
N GLU A 97 -4.23 20.91 -13.95
CA GLU A 97 -5.07 19.81 -13.46
C GLU A 97 -4.79 18.49 -14.18
N VAL A 98 -4.25 18.53 -15.40
CA VAL A 98 -4.02 17.33 -16.22
C VAL A 98 -2.53 17.11 -16.49
N GLN A 99 -1.85 18.04 -17.16
CA GLN A 99 -0.49 17.80 -17.63
C GLN A 99 0.52 17.66 -16.50
N VAL A 100 0.49 18.58 -15.53
CA VAL A 100 1.44 18.56 -14.40
C VAL A 100 1.28 17.30 -13.54
N PRO A 101 0.06 16.88 -13.12
CA PRO A 101 -0.12 15.64 -12.39
C PRO A 101 0.32 14.39 -13.17
N ILE A 102 0.01 14.29 -14.47
CA ILE A 102 0.46 13.17 -15.30
C ILE A 102 2.00 13.07 -15.27
N LEU A 103 2.68 14.18 -15.55
CA LEU A 103 4.14 14.23 -15.55
C LEU A 103 4.74 13.96 -14.16
N ALA A 104 4.08 14.40 -13.09
CA ALA A 104 4.50 14.13 -11.72
C ALA A 104 4.42 12.64 -11.38
N GLY A 105 3.34 11.95 -11.76
CA GLY A 105 3.22 10.50 -11.61
C GLY A 105 4.27 9.75 -12.45
N ASP A 106 4.48 10.16 -13.70
CA ASP A 106 5.48 9.53 -14.59
C ASP A 106 6.92 9.71 -14.07
N LEU A 107 7.22 10.87 -13.48
CA LEU A 107 8.48 11.13 -12.80
C LEU A 107 8.68 10.19 -11.60
N LEU A 108 7.63 9.90 -10.84
CA LEU A 108 7.68 8.96 -9.71
C LEU A 108 7.92 7.52 -10.18
N TYR A 109 7.28 7.07 -11.27
CA TYR A 109 7.63 5.77 -11.88
C TYR A 109 9.09 5.73 -12.33
N SER A 110 9.57 6.80 -12.96
CA SER A 110 10.98 6.88 -13.38
C SER A 110 11.95 6.85 -12.19
N LYS A 111 11.61 7.54 -11.10
CA LYS A 111 12.37 7.50 -9.83
C LYS A 111 12.37 6.12 -9.20
N LEU A 112 11.26 5.39 -9.25
CA LEU A 112 11.18 4.00 -8.77
C LEU A 112 12.21 3.12 -9.48
N PHE A 113 12.28 3.16 -10.81
CA PHE A 113 13.29 2.39 -11.57
C PHE A 113 14.71 2.88 -11.32
N ASN A 114 14.91 4.19 -11.19
CA ASN A 114 16.22 4.75 -10.84
C ASN A 114 16.72 4.26 -9.48
N ILE A 115 15.86 4.24 -8.45
CA ILE A 115 16.18 3.72 -7.11
C ILE A 115 16.49 2.23 -7.18
N LEU A 116 15.67 1.45 -7.91
CA LEU A 116 15.92 0.02 -8.10
C LEU A 116 17.32 -0.24 -8.68
N CYS A 117 17.74 0.53 -9.69
CA CYS A 117 19.06 0.40 -10.29
C CYS A 117 20.19 0.88 -9.37
N THR A 118 20.05 2.06 -8.76
CA THR A 118 21.11 2.68 -7.94
C THR A 118 21.35 1.95 -6.61
N HIS A 119 20.34 1.25 -6.08
CA HIS A 119 20.46 0.43 -4.87
C HIS A 119 20.72 -1.07 -5.16
N ASN A 120 21.02 -1.46 -6.40
CA ASN A 120 21.23 -2.86 -6.81
C ASN A 120 20.04 -3.80 -6.52
N LEU A 121 18.81 -3.27 -6.65
CA LEU A 121 17.55 -3.97 -6.41
C LEU A 121 16.87 -4.41 -7.71
N THR A 122 17.62 -4.59 -8.79
CA THR A 122 17.06 -4.97 -10.11
C THR A 122 16.27 -6.28 -10.08
N ALA A 123 16.56 -7.18 -9.14
CA ALA A 123 15.81 -8.41 -8.90
C ALA A 123 14.33 -8.19 -8.54
N TYR A 124 13.93 -6.98 -8.14
CA TYR A 124 12.55 -6.62 -7.79
C TYR A 124 11.78 -5.94 -8.92
N ILE A 125 12.43 -5.60 -10.04
CA ILE A 125 11.78 -4.94 -11.18
C ILE A 125 10.56 -5.75 -11.65
N GLY A 126 10.71 -7.07 -11.78
CA GLY A 126 9.62 -7.94 -12.20
C GLY A 126 8.42 -7.94 -11.25
N ASP A 127 8.64 -7.74 -9.95
CA ASP A 127 7.56 -7.70 -8.96
C ASP A 127 6.72 -6.42 -9.11
N PHE A 128 7.37 -5.27 -9.35
CA PHE A 128 6.66 -4.01 -9.60
C PHE A 128 5.96 -3.99 -10.97
N ILE A 129 6.57 -4.56 -12.02
CA ILE A 129 5.92 -4.67 -13.35
C ILE A 129 4.66 -5.54 -13.27
N LYS A 130 4.69 -6.65 -12.52
CA LYS A 130 3.53 -7.52 -12.29
C LYS A 130 2.36 -6.81 -11.61
N TYR A 131 2.60 -5.69 -10.94
CA TYR A 131 1.55 -4.81 -10.44
C TYR A 131 1.11 -3.78 -11.50
N ILE A 132 2.06 -3.04 -12.07
CA ILE A 132 1.80 -1.91 -12.97
C ILE A 132 1.00 -2.34 -14.19
N GLU A 133 1.37 -3.43 -14.85
CA GLU A 133 0.73 -3.87 -16.09
C GLU A 133 -0.76 -4.22 -15.88
N PRO A 134 -1.12 -5.14 -14.96
CA PRO A 134 -2.52 -5.43 -14.68
C PRO A 134 -3.30 -4.24 -14.13
N PHE A 135 -2.66 -3.35 -13.36
CA PHE A 135 -3.29 -2.14 -12.85
C PHE A 135 -3.68 -1.19 -14.00
N ASN A 136 -2.77 -0.92 -14.94
CA ASN A 136 -3.07 -0.08 -16.10
C ASN A 136 -4.20 -0.67 -16.96
N THR A 137 -4.21 -1.99 -17.17
CA THR A 137 -5.34 -2.65 -17.84
C THR A 137 -6.64 -2.51 -17.06
N ALA A 138 -6.60 -2.67 -15.73
CA ALA A 138 -7.77 -2.49 -14.87
C ALA A 138 -8.31 -1.05 -14.91
N TRP A 139 -7.41 -0.06 -15.00
CA TRP A 139 -7.75 1.34 -15.15
C TRP A 139 -8.53 1.60 -16.44
N ILE A 140 -8.03 1.12 -17.57
CA ILE A 140 -8.72 1.24 -18.86
C ILE A 140 -10.10 0.58 -18.79
N ASN A 141 -10.16 -0.66 -18.29
CA ASN A 141 -11.43 -1.38 -18.15
C ASN A 141 -12.41 -0.68 -17.21
N TYR A 142 -11.93 -0.03 -16.15
CA TYR A 142 -12.75 0.75 -15.23
C TYR A 142 -13.35 1.99 -15.91
N LEU A 143 -12.54 2.75 -16.65
CA LEU A 143 -13.01 3.90 -17.44
C LEU A 143 -14.02 3.50 -18.53
N GLU A 144 -13.87 2.30 -19.09
CA GLU A 144 -14.79 1.73 -20.08
C GLU A 144 -16.03 1.07 -19.44
N ASN A 145 -16.23 1.18 -18.12
CA ASN A 145 -17.31 0.56 -17.35
C ASN A 145 -17.37 -0.97 -17.47
N LYS A 146 -16.24 -1.62 -17.73
CA LYS A 146 -16.08 -3.09 -17.83
C LYS A 146 -15.70 -3.74 -16.51
N LEU A 147 -15.52 -2.95 -15.46
CA LEU A 147 -14.97 -3.40 -14.18
C LEU A 147 -15.68 -2.67 -13.04
N SER A 148 -16.12 -3.40 -12.02
CA SER A 148 -16.82 -2.81 -10.87
C SER A 148 -15.88 -2.06 -9.92
N ASP A 149 -16.42 -1.18 -9.07
CA ASP A 149 -15.60 -0.47 -8.07
C ASP A 149 -14.84 -1.43 -7.13
N GLU A 150 -15.46 -2.57 -6.77
CA GLU A 150 -14.85 -3.60 -5.92
C GLU A 150 -13.67 -4.30 -6.62
N GLU A 151 -13.83 -4.65 -7.89
CA GLU A 151 -12.76 -5.23 -8.69
C GLU A 151 -11.63 -4.21 -8.91
N PHE A 152 -11.98 -2.95 -9.09
CA PHE A 152 -11.02 -1.89 -9.34
C PHE A 152 -10.20 -1.60 -8.10
N CYS A 153 -10.86 -1.50 -6.94
CA CYS A 153 -10.20 -1.44 -5.64
C CYS A 153 -9.25 -2.62 -5.43
N SER A 154 -9.68 -3.82 -5.82
CA SER A 154 -8.86 -5.03 -5.71
C SER A 154 -7.58 -4.95 -6.54
N LYS A 155 -7.66 -4.41 -7.76
CA LYS A 155 -6.51 -4.22 -8.65
C LYS A 155 -5.62 -3.07 -8.22
N LYS A 156 -6.21 -1.96 -7.76
CA LYS A 156 -5.48 -0.76 -7.35
C LYS A 156 -4.79 -0.95 -6.01
N PHE A 157 -5.57 -1.24 -4.96
CA PHE A 157 -5.10 -1.27 -3.59
C PHE A 157 -4.64 -2.67 -3.18
N GLY A 158 -5.45 -3.69 -3.46
CA GLY A 158 -5.18 -5.07 -3.07
C GLY A 158 -3.87 -5.60 -3.67
N GLU A 159 -3.71 -5.53 -4.99
CA GLU A 159 -2.47 -6.02 -5.63
C GLU A 159 -1.23 -5.23 -5.21
N LEU A 160 -1.35 -3.93 -4.92
CA LEU A 160 -0.22 -3.17 -4.36
C LEU A 160 0.13 -3.65 -2.95
N GLY A 161 -0.88 -3.95 -2.13
CA GLY A 161 -0.69 -4.51 -0.79
C GLY A 161 -0.01 -5.87 -0.83
N ARG A 162 -0.42 -6.72 -1.79
CA ARG A 162 0.24 -7.99 -2.10
C ARG A 162 1.70 -7.77 -2.47
N THR A 163 1.98 -6.87 -3.42
CA THR A 163 3.35 -6.54 -3.85
C THR A 163 4.21 -6.04 -2.68
N ALA A 164 3.68 -5.17 -1.81
CA ALA A 164 4.40 -4.66 -0.65
C ALA A 164 4.82 -5.77 0.32
N MET A 165 3.93 -6.73 0.59
CA MET A 165 4.24 -7.88 1.45
C MET A 165 5.17 -8.88 0.78
N LEU A 166 4.97 -9.19 -0.51
CA LEU A 166 5.81 -10.14 -1.25
C LEU A 166 7.24 -9.63 -1.40
N THR A 167 7.41 -8.36 -1.78
CA THR A 167 8.75 -7.74 -1.91
C THR A 167 9.46 -7.65 -0.56
N GLY A 168 8.73 -7.34 0.52
CA GLY A 168 9.26 -7.39 1.89
C GLY A 168 9.69 -8.80 2.32
N THR A 169 8.86 -9.81 2.03
CA THR A 169 9.17 -11.23 2.32
C THR A 169 10.41 -11.70 1.56
N LYS A 170 10.51 -11.35 0.29
CA LYS A 170 11.64 -11.66 -0.58
C LYS A 170 12.94 -10.99 -0.11
N ALA A 171 12.86 -9.76 0.40
CA ALA A 171 13.99 -9.01 0.93
C ALA A 171 14.65 -9.65 2.15
N VAL A 172 13.88 -10.39 2.95
CA VAL A 172 14.39 -11.11 4.12
C VAL A 172 14.54 -12.61 3.86
N HIS A 173 14.47 -13.05 2.60
CA HIS A 173 14.65 -14.45 2.18
C HIS A 173 13.77 -15.45 2.94
N LEU A 174 12.54 -15.04 3.29
CA LEU A 174 11.59 -15.95 3.93
C LEU A 174 11.18 -17.08 2.97
N PRO A 175 10.91 -18.30 3.48
CA PRO A 175 10.48 -19.42 2.66
C PRO A 175 9.24 -19.13 1.80
N GLU A 176 9.14 -19.74 0.62
CA GLU A 176 8.09 -19.47 -0.37
C GLU A 176 6.66 -19.65 0.18
N HIS A 177 6.44 -20.61 1.08
CA HIS A 177 5.13 -20.80 1.71
C HIS A 177 4.68 -19.56 2.53
N TRP A 178 5.62 -18.82 3.12
CA TRP A 178 5.31 -17.56 3.79
C TRP A 178 4.94 -16.46 2.79
N ALA A 179 5.52 -16.46 1.59
CA ALA A 179 5.20 -15.46 0.57
C ALA A 179 3.73 -15.51 0.17
N GLY A 180 3.14 -16.70 0.01
CA GLY A 180 1.70 -16.83 -0.26
C GLY A 180 0.84 -16.26 0.86
N ILE A 181 1.14 -16.62 2.12
CA ILE A 181 0.41 -16.15 3.31
C ILE A 181 0.51 -14.63 3.45
N MET A 182 1.72 -14.09 3.33
CA MET A 182 1.99 -12.65 3.46
C MET A 182 1.36 -11.87 2.31
N GLY A 183 1.39 -12.40 1.09
CA GLY A 183 0.76 -11.80 -0.09
C GLY A 183 -0.76 -11.69 0.08
N GLU A 184 -1.43 -12.74 0.53
CA GLU A 184 -2.87 -12.73 0.81
C GLU A 184 -3.25 -11.81 1.97
N TYR A 185 -2.41 -11.74 3.01
CA TYR A 185 -2.57 -10.75 4.09
C TYR A 185 -2.56 -9.32 3.55
N GLY A 186 -1.53 -8.98 2.77
CA GLY A 186 -1.36 -7.65 2.18
C GLY A 186 -2.50 -7.29 1.24
N TYR A 187 -2.92 -8.24 0.42
CA TYR A 187 -4.05 -8.09 -0.50
C TYR A 187 -5.35 -7.72 0.22
N ALA A 188 -5.75 -8.54 1.19
CA ALA A 188 -7.01 -8.34 1.88
C ALA A 188 -6.99 -7.07 2.75
N LEU A 189 -5.89 -6.81 3.47
CA LEU A 189 -5.78 -5.62 4.31
C LEU A 189 -5.77 -4.33 3.48
N ALA A 190 -5.07 -4.31 2.35
CA ALA A 190 -5.06 -3.15 1.46
C ALA A 190 -6.41 -2.94 0.76
N ASN A 191 -7.20 -3.99 0.53
CA ASN A 191 -8.58 -3.84 0.09
C ASN A 191 -9.48 -3.17 1.13
N ILE A 192 -9.31 -3.46 2.43
CA ILE A 192 -10.05 -2.76 3.49
C ILE A 192 -9.67 -1.28 3.52
N TYR A 193 -8.37 -0.99 3.39
CA TYR A 193 -7.88 0.38 3.28
C TYR A 193 -8.45 1.09 2.03
N GLY A 194 -8.41 0.45 0.86
CA GLY A 194 -8.97 0.98 -0.39
C GLY A 194 -10.49 1.16 -0.34
N ALA A 195 -11.20 0.26 0.35
CA ALA A 195 -12.64 0.37 0.58
C ALA A 195 -13.02 1.67 1.29
N LYS A 196 -12.19 2.14 2.23
CA LYS A 196 -12.36 3.46 2.86
C LYS A 196 -12.26 4.58 1.83
N GLN A 197 -11.19 4.55 1.02
CA GLN A 197 -10.88 5.60 0.06
C GLN A 197 -11.95 5.68 -1.05
N MET A 198 -12.48 4.54 -1.46
CA MET A 198 -13.49 4.42 -2.52
C MET A 198 -14.93 4.33 -1.99
N LYS A 199 -15.14 4.43 -0.68
CA LYS A 199 -16.46 4.32 -0.02
C LYS A 199 -17.23 3.05 -0.39
N LEU A 200 -16.53 1.91 -0.40
CA LEU A 200 -17.12 0.62 -0.73
C LEU A 200 -17.95 0.05 0.41
N SER A 201 -18.82 -0.90 0.05
CA SER A 201 -19.77 -1.51 0.97
C SER A 201 -19.12 -2.31 2.10
N GLN A 202 -19.79 -2.38 3.26
CA GLN A 202 -19.40 -3.26 4.36
C GLN A 202 -19.33 -4.74 3.92
N LYS A 203 -20.17 -5.16 2.97
CA LYS A 203 -20.15 -6.52 2.40
C LYS A 203 -18.80 -6.84 1.74
N PHE A 204 -18.21 -5.87 1.03
CA PHE A 204 -16.88 -6.02 0.47
C PHE A 204 -15.83 -6.16 1.57
N VAL A 205 -15.89 -5.32 2.60
CA VAL A 205 -14.99 -5.39 3.76
C VAL A 205 -15.09 -6.71 4.51
N ASP A 206 -16.31 -7.22 4.75
CA ASP A 206 -16.55 -8.52 5.41
C ASP A 206 -15.92 -9.67 4.63
N LYS A 207 -15.93 -9.61 3.29
CA LYS A 207 -15.25 -10.59 2.45
C LYS A 207 -13.74 -10.58 2.70
N GLN A 208 -13.13 -9.40 2.80
CA GLN A 208 -11.70 -9.27 3.07
C GLN A 208 -11.34 -9.71 4.49
N LEU A 209 -12.17 -9.41 5.49
CA LEU A 209 -11.99 -9.87 6.86
C LEU A 209 -12.00 -11.41 6.94
N LYS A 210 -12.89 -12.08 6.22
CA LYS A 210 -12.87 -13.56 6.11
C LYS A 210 -11.59 -14.10 5.49
N THR A 211 -11.05 -13.42 4.47
CA THR A 211 -9.74 -13.78 3.90
C THR A 211 -8.65 -13.64 4.96
N LEU A 212 -8.65 -12.55 5.73
CA LEU A 212 -7.68 -12.31 6.80
C LEU A 212 -7.77 -13.35 7.91
N ASP A 213 -8.98 -13.76 8.32
CA ASP A 213 -9.17 -14.86 9.28
C ASP A 213 -8.51 -16.15 8.78
N GLY A 214 -8.73 -16.50 7.50
CA GLY A 214 -8.09 -17.65 6.87
C GLY A 214 -6.56 -17.55 6.86
N VAL A 215 -6.01 -16.36 6.61
CA VAL A 215 -4.57 -16.11 6.65
C VAL A 215 -4.01 -16.27 8.08
N LEU A 216 -4.69 -15.72 9.09
CA LEU A 216 -4.26 -15.79 10.49
C LEU A 216 -4.21 -17.24 11.01
N LEU A 217 -5.09 -18.12 10.53
CA LEU A 217 -5.07 -19.54 10.88
C LEU A 217 -3.78 -20.24 10.41
N ASN A 218 -3.19 -19.77 9.31
CA ASN A 218 -1.98 -20.34 8.72
C ASN A 218 -0.68 -19.73 9.28
N LEU A 219 -0.75 -18.70 10.12
CA LEU A 219 0.43 -18.16 10.80
C LEU A 219 0.91 -19.12 11.90
N GLY A 220 2.18 -19.54 11.87
CA GLY A 220 2.73 -20.46 12.87
C GLY A 220 3.05 -19.84 14.25
N SER A 221 3.15 -18.51 14.34
CA SER A 221 3.58 -17.81 15.57
C SER A 221 2.45 -16.99 16.18
N GLN A 222 2.16 -17.21 17.48
CA GLN A 222 1.17 -16.43 18.23
C GLN A 222 1.55 -14.94 18.34
N GLU A 223 2.85 -14.63 18.38
CA GLU A 223 3.31 -13.24 18.38
C GLU A 223 3.01 -12.55 17.05
N LEU A 224 3.27 -13.22 15.92
CA LEU A 224 2.93 -12.69 14.60
C LEU A 224 1.41 -12.56 14.43
N LYS A 225 0.63 -13.56 14.86
CA LYS A 225 -0.85 -13.47 14.87
C LYS A 225 -1.33 -12.25 15.62
N SER A 226 -0.79 -11.99 16.81
CA SER A 226 -1.17 -10.84 17.63
C SER A 226 -0.86 -9.51 16.94
N LEU A 227 0.33 -9.39 16.34
CA LEU A 227 0.73 -8.20 15.59
C LEU A 227 -0.16 -7.96 14.36
N PHE A 228 -0.42 -9.01 13.59
CA PHE A 228 -1.21 -8.94 12.37
C PHE A 228 -2.68 -8.64 12.69
N THR A 229 -3.21 -9.21 13.77
CA THR A 229 -4.55 -8.90 14.30
C THR A 229 -4.66 -7.43 14.70
N PHE A 230 -3.67 -6.91 15.45
CA PHE A 230 -3.64 -5.50 15.82
C PHE A 230 -3.69 -4.59 14.59
N LYS A 231 -2.91 -4.89 13.55
CA LYS A 231 -2.94 -4.09 12.32
C LYS A 231 -4.31 -4.17 11.62
N ILE A 232 -4.94 -5.35 11.54
CA ILE A 232 -6.30 -5.51 11.01
C ILE A 232 -7.28 -4.61 11.77
N GLU A 233 -7.25 -4.68 13.11
CA GLU A 233 -8.13 -3.89 13.97
C GLU A 233 -7.96 -2.39 13.71
N THR A 234 -6.72 -1.89 13.68
CA THR A 234 -6.47 -0.46 13.43
C THR A 234 -6.94 -0.01 12.04
N THR A 235 -6.67 -0.79 10.98
CA THR A 235 -7.14 -0.46 9.62
C THR A 235 -8.66 -0.51 9.53
N TYR A 236 -9.30 -1.48 10.21
CA TYR A 236 -10.76 -1.58 10.22
C TYR A 236 -11.42 -0.46 11.03
N GLN A 237 -10.81 -0.01 12.14
CA GLN A 237 -11.30 1.19 12.83
C GLN A 237 -11.21 2.43 11.94
N GLN A 238 -10.11 2.61 11.24
CA GLN A 238 -9.95 3.72 10.31
C GLN A 238 -11.00 3.70 9.19
N TYR A 239 -11.43 2.52 8.73
CA TYR A 239 -12.55 2.38 7.80
C TYR A 239 -13.87 2.83 8.44
N ARG A 240 -14.16 2.38 9.67
CA ARG A 240 -15.39 2.71 10.41
C ARG A 240 -15.49 4.15 10.89
N GLU A 241 -14.39 4.86 11.10
CA GLU A 241 -14.43 6.28 11.51
C GLU A 241 -15.13 7.19 10.48
N ASN A 242 -15.32 6.73 9.24
CA ASN A 242 -16.14 7.42 8.23
C ASN A 242 -17.64 7.09 8.32
N ASP A 243 -18.02 5.99 8.98
CA ASP A 243 -19.39 5.50 9.17
C ASP A 243 -19.68 5.42 10.68
N ASN A 244 -20.26 6.47 11.27
CA ASN A 244 -20.65 6.56 12.70
C ASN A 244 -21.35 5.27 13.22
N TYR A 245 -20.62 4.24 13.68
CA TYR A 245 -21.17 3.06 14.37
C TYR A 245 -20.14 2.26 15.17
N GLU A 246 -20.58 1.77 16.34
CA GLU A 246 -19.80 1.14 17.39
C GLU A 246 -19.09 -0.19 17.01
N LEU A 247 -17.95 -0.38 17.67
CA LEU A 247 -17.09 -1.57 17.66
C LEU A 247 -17.81 -2.86 18.08
N LEU A 248 -18.08 -3.76 17.13
CA LEU A 248 -18.19 -5.20 17.44
C LEU A 248 -16.81 -5.86 17.39
N LYS A 249 -16.51 -6.53 18.51
CA LYS A 249 -15.27 -7.25 18.83
C LYS A 249 -14.97 -8.34 17.78
N LEU A 250 -13.81 -8.26 17.16
CA LEU A 250 -13.13 -9.44 16.58
C LEU A 250 -12.79 -10.38 17.75
N LYS A 251 -13.75 -11.21 18.17
CA LYS A 251 -13.54 -12.25 19.17
C LYS A 251 -13.24 -13.58 18.47
N ALA A 252 -12.21 -14.25 19.01
CA ALA A 252 -12.02 -15.70 19.02
C ALA A 252 -11.16 -16.37 17.92
N VAL A 253 -10.05 -15.75 17.49
CA VAL A 253 -8.94 -16.51 16.83
C VAL A 253 -7.61 -16.42 17.60
N ALA A 254 -7.49 -15.54 18.60
CA ALA A 254 -6.27 -15.39 19.43
C ALA A 254 -6.29 -16.17 20.76
N ALA A 255 -7.28 -17.05 20.98
CA ALA A 255 -7.47 -17.72 22.27
C ALA A 255 -7.53 -19.27 22.21
N ASN A 256 -7.09 -19.88 21.11
CA ASN A 256 -6.82 -21.33 21.02
C ASN A 256 -5.47 -21.58 20.35
#